data_AF-R7L9Y0-F1
#
_entry.id   AF-R7L9Y0-F1
#
_cell.length_a   1.000
_cell.length_b   1.000
_cell.length_c   1.000
_cell.angle_alpha   90.00
_cell.angle_beta   90.00
_cell.angle_gamma   90.00
#
_symmetry.space_group_name_H-M   'P 1'
#
loop_
_entity.id
_entity.type
_entity.pdbx_description
1 polymer ?
#
loop_
_entity_poly.entity_id
_entity_poly.type
_entity_poly.pdbx_seq_one_letter_code
_entity_poly.pdbx_strand_id
1 'polypeptide(L)'
;MRESIFSRLEDLKAAGAIDFEAAFASEGEIERLNILGATQLAMSRAASSLNQRHSLGLRPAGGVAPLFGEPSADSSKAVVLIDGKPMKKFPYAHLAVVKGDASSLAVAAASVVAKVSRDRLMSKLAADYPRYGFEIHKGYGTPAHLQALMLYGASKIHRAGFLKKIRAKPLASPEQTELW
;
A
#
# COMPACT_ATOMS: atom_id res chain seq x y z
N MET A 1 -11.91 17.27 -0.02
CA MET A 1 -10.77 16.70 -0.80
C MET A 1 -10.04 15.68 0.10
N ARG A 2 -9.36 14.64 -0.41
CA ARG A 2 -8.74 13.61 0.48
C ARG A 2 -7.70 14.19 1.45
N GLU A 3 -6.97 15.22 1.05
CA GLU A 3 -6.04 15.96 1.92
C GLU A 3 -6.73 16.63 3.10
N SER A 4 -7.92 17.21 2.92
CA SER A 4 -8.66 17.84 4.02
C SER A 4 -9.16 16.80 5.04
N ILE A 5 -9.52 15.59 4.56
CA ILE A 5 -9.86 14.47 5.45
C ILE A 5 -8.61 14.01 6.19
N PHE A 6 -7.47 13.87 5.51
CA PHE A 6 -6.21 13.47 6.14
C PHE A 6 -5.77 14.46 7.24
N SER A 7 -5.83 15.77 6.96
CA SER A 7 -5.57 16.81 7.97
C SER A 7 -6.51 16.67 9.17
N ARG A 8 -7.79 16.37 8.95
CA ARG A 8 -8.72 16.10 10.05
C ARG A 8 -8.35 14.85 10.86
N LEU A 9 -7.84 13.81 10.21
CA LEU A 9 -7.32 12.62 10.91
C LEU A 9 -6.06 12.96 11.73
N GLU A 10 -5.18 13.84 11.22
CA GLU A 10 -4.03 14.34 11.96
C GLU A 10 -4.44 15.12 13.21
N ASP A 11 -5.45 15.99 13.11
CA ASP A 11 -6.00 16.71 14.27
C ASP A 11 -6.55 15.74 15.33
N LEU A 12 -7.31 14.73 14.89
CA LEU A 12 -7.86 13.71 15.80
C LEU A 12 -6.77 12.87 16.45
N LYS A 13 -5.67 12.61 15.72
CA LYS A 13 -4.49 11.93 16.25
C LYS A 13 -3.76 12.79 17.28
N ALA A 14 -3.58 14.08 17.01
CA ALA A 14 -2.98 15.03 17.94
C ALA A 14 -3.81 15.19 19.22
N ALA A 15 -5.15 15.13 19.10
CA ALA A 15 -6.07 15.12 20.23
C ALA A 15 -6.13 13.78 20.99
N GLY A 16 -5.43 12.74 20.53
CA GLY A 16 -5.44 11.40 21.14
C GLY A 16 -6.73 10.61 20.92
N ALA A 17 -7.63 11.08 20.06
CA ALA A 17 -8.92 10.42 19.79
C ALA A 17 -8.78 9.20 18.86
N ILE A 18 -7.82 9.24 17.95
CA ILE A 18 -7.47 8.13 17.06
C ILE A 18 -5.97 7.97 16.98
N ASP A 19 -5.50 6.84 16.46
CA ASP A 19 -4.13 6.69 16.04
C ASP A 19 -4.06 5.90 14.73
N PHE A 20 -3.06 6.21 13.91
CA PHE A 20 -2.80 5.53 12.64
C PHE A 20 -1.31 5.48 12.32
N GLU A 21 -0.94 4.49 11.52
CA GLU A 21 0.42 4.28 11.03
C GLU A 21 0.36 3.97 9.53
N ALA A 22 1.19 4.66 8.73
CA ALA A 22 1.39 4.34 7.33
C ALA A 22 2.76 3.65 7.18
N ALA A 23 2.75 2.38 6.78
CA ALA A 23 3.97 1.63 6.53
C ALA A 23 4.07 1.22 5.06
N PHE A 24 5.29 0.97 4.60
CA PHE A 24 5.60 0.71 3.20
C PHE A 24 6.34 -0.60 3.02
N ALA A 25 6.29 -1.12 1.79
CA ALA A 25 7.16 -2.19 1.32
C ALA A 25 7.89 -1.68 0.07
N SER A 26 9.20 -1.90 0.00
CA SER A 26 10.02 -1.42 -1.13
C SER A 26 9.77 -2.23 -2.40
N GLU A 27 10.21 -1.70 -3.54
CA GLU A 27 10.23 -2.44 -4.80
C GLU A 27 11.03 -3.75 -4.69
N GLY A 28 12.17 -3.77 -3.99
CA GLY A 28 12.90 -5.01 -3.73
C GLY A 28 12.11 -6.03 -2.91
N GLU A 29 11.30 -5.59 -1.94
CA GLU A 29 10.41 -6.47 -1.18
C GLU A 29 9.25 -6.98 -2.03
N ILE A 30 8.73 -6.17 -2.94
CA ILE A 30 7.70 -6.58 -3.91
C ILE A 30 8.25 -7.64 -4.86
N GLU A 31 9.48 -7.50 -5.34
CA GLU A 31 10.11 -8.52 -6.19
C GLU A 31 10.32 -9.84 -5.43
N ARG A 32 10.76 -9.78 -4.17
CA ARG A 32 11.00 -10.97 -3.34
C ARG A 32 9.72 -11.68 -2.88
N LEU A 33 8.68 -10.93 -2.52
CA LEU A 33 7.50 -11.46 -1.84
C LEU A 33 6.25 -11.50 -2.71
N ASN A 34 6.33 -11.03 -3.95
CA ASN A 34 5.20 -10.64 -4.81
C ASN A 34 4.35 -9.50 -4.20
N ILE A 35 3.42 -8.96 -4.99
CA ILE A 35 2.60 -7.81 -4.59
C ILE A 35 1.69 -8.11 -3.40
N LEU A 36 1.14 -9.32 -3.30
CA LEU A 36 0.28 -9.71 -2.19
C LEU A 36 1.10 -9.86 -0.90
N GLY A 37 2.26 -10.51 -0.98
CA GLY A 37 3.16 -10.66 0.17
C GLY A 37 3.71 -9.33 0.65
N ALA A 38 4.08 -8.42 -0.24
CA ALA A 38 4.52 -7.07 0.12
C ALA A 38 3.39 -6.24 0.74
N THR A 39 2.15 -6.39 0.25
CA THR A 39 0.97 -5.76 0.87
C THR A 39 0.76 -6.26 2.29
N GLN A 40 0.82 -7.58 2.51
CA GLN A 40 0.74 -8.19 3.83
C GLN A 40 1.87 -7.69 4.75
N LEU A 41 3.09 -7.57 4.25
CA LEU A 41 4.24 -7.05 5.00
C LEU A 41 4.03 -5.60 5.44
N ALA A 42 3.62 -4.72 4.53
CA ALA A 42 3.33 -3.32 4.86
C ALA A 42 2.22 -3.21 5.91
N MET A 43 1.12 -3.95 5.75
CA MET A 43 0.04 -3.98 6.74
C MET A 43 0.52 -4.51 8.10
N SER A 44 1.37 -5.54 8.10
CA SER A 44 1.94 -6.12 9.32
C SER A 44 2.80 -5.11 10.09
N ARG A 45 3.60 -4.31 9.37
CA ARG A 45 4.40 -3.23 9.95
C ARG A 45 3.52 -2.17 10.62
N ALA A 46 2.48 -1.71 9.91
CA ALA A 46 1.55 -0.72 10.44
C ALA A 46 0.82 -1.24 11.70
N ALA A 47 0.29 -2.46 11.64
CA ALA A 47 -0.40 -3.10 12.76
C ALA A 47 0.53 -3.34 13.96
N SER A 48 1.77 -3.79 13.72
CA SER A 48 2.76 -4.03 14.78
C SER A 48 3.14 -2.73 15.50
N SER A 49 3.33 -1.63 14.75
CA SER A 49 3.62 -0.31 15.32
C SER A 49 2.52 0.15 16.29
N LEU A 50 1.24 0.04 15.87
CA LEU A 50 0.10 0.39 16.73
C LEU A 50 -0.06 -0.58 17.91
N ASN A 51 0.14 -1.88 17.69
CA ASN A 51 0.06 -2.90 18.73
C ASN A 51 1.09 -2.65 19.85
N GLN A 52 2.33 -2.30 19.48
CA GLN A 52 3.38 -1.95 20.45
C GLN A 52 3.06 -0.64 21.17
N ARG A 53 2.70 0.41 20.42
CA ARG A 53 2.46 1.76 20.97
C ARG A 53 1.32 1.78 22.00
N HIS A 54 0.26 1.00 21.76
CA HIS A 54 -0.93 0.97 22.61
C HIS A 54 -1.05 -0.29 23.46
N SER A 55 -0.05 -1.19 23.42
CA SER A 55 -0.10 -2.48 24.11
C SER A 55 -1.44 -3.21 23.89
N LEU A 56 -1.85 -3.31 22.61
CA LEU A 56 -3.16 -3.81 22.22
C LEU A 56 -3.31 -5.32 22.46
N GLY A 57 -2.20 -6.06 22.46
CA GLY A 57 -2.22 -7.51 22.61
C GLY A 57 -2.88 -8.21 21.43
N LEU A 58 -2.69 -7.71 20.19
CA LEU A 58 -3.31 -8.27 19.00
C LEU A 58 -3.04 -9.78 18.88
N ARG A 59 -4.12 -10.55 18.79
CA ARG A 59 -4.06 -12.01 18.72
C ARG A 59 -3.30 -12.49 17.47
N PRO A 60 -2.34 -13.41 17.60
CA PRO A 60 -1.67 -14.02 16.44
C PRO A 60 -2.65 -14.78 15.54
N ALA A 61 -2.40 -14.75 14.23
CA ALA A 61 -3.14 -15.57 13.27
C ALA A 61 -2.86 -17.07 13.52
N GLY A 62 -3.92 -17.87 13.59
CA GLY A 62 -3.81 -19.32 13.77
C GLY A 62 -3.67 -19.80 15.22
N GLY A 63 -3.98 -18.97 16.22
CA GLY A 63 -4.08 -19.42 17.62
C GLY A 63 -5.00 -20.63 17.75
N VAL A 64 -4.44 -21.73 18.27
CA VAL A 64 -5.15 -23.00 18.48
C VAL A 64 -6.22 -22.77 19.55
N ALA A 65 -7.49 -23.04 19.23
CA ALA A 65 -8.47 -23.25 20.28
C ALA A 65 -8.03 -24.52 21.03
N PRO A 66 -7.81 -24.49 22.36
CA PRO A 66 -7.39 -25.67 23.09
C PRO A 66 -8.41 -26.79 22.89
N LEU A 67 -7.93 -28.02 22.64
CA LEU A 67 -8.76 -29.20 22.35
C LEU A 67 -9.73 -29.53 23.52
N PHE A 68 -9.36 -29.10 24.73
CA PHE A 68 -10.17 -29.13 25.93
C PHE A 68 -9.93 -27.83 26.71
N GLY A 69 -10.87 -26.88 26.63
CA GLY A 69 -10.80 -25.65 27.39
C GLY A 69 -11.64 -24.55 26.76
N GLU A 70 -12.40 -23.83 27.58
CA GLU A 70 -12.92 -22.52 27.22
C GLU A 70 -11.77 -21.68 26.64
N PRO A 71 -11.98 -20.95 25.53
CA PRO A 71 -10.92 -20.09 25.00
C PRO A 71 -10.44 -19.20 26.13
N SER A 72 -9.13 -19.20 26.41
CA SER A 72 -8.57 -18.24 27.37
C SER A 72 -9.10 -16.87 26.95
N ALA A 73 -9.81 -16.19 27.86
CA ALA A 73 -10.53 -14.96 27.57
C ALA A 73 -9.72 -14.07 26.61
N ASP A 74 -10.32 -13.71 25.46
CA ASP A 74 -9.64 -12.92 24.44
C ASP A 74 -9.18 -11.61 25.08
N SER A 75 -7.89 -11.54 25.39
CA SER A 75 -7.26 -10.41 26.07
C SER A 75 -6.84 -9.32 25.10
N SER A 76 -7.10 -9.53 23.80
CA SER A 76 -6.88 -8.52 22.78
C SER A 76 -7.80 -7.33 23.03
N LYS A 77 -7.20 -6.14 23.17
CA LYS A 77 -7.94 -4.88 23.36
C LYS A 77 -8.52 -4.32 22.06
N ALA A 78 -8.23 -4.96 20.93
CA ALA A 78 -8.65 -4.50 19.61
C ALA A 78 -8.89 -5.67 18.64
N VAL A 79 -9.66 -5.38 17.59
CA VAL A 79 -9.91 -6.30 16.46
C VAL A 79 -9.32 -5.68 15.19
N VAL A 80 -8.71 -6.50 14.33
CA VAL A 80 -8.19 -6.06 13.05
C VAL A 80 -9.24 -6.24 11.96
N LEU A 81 -9.57 -5.16 11.25
CA LEU A 81 -10.41 -5.18 10.05
C LEU A 81 -9.53 -4.99 8.81
N ILE A 82 -9.71 -5.85 7.80
CA ILE A 82 -8.99 -5.77 6.53
C ILE A 82 -10.00 -5.59 5.40
N ASP A 83 -9.77 -4.61 4.53
CA ASP A 83 -10.55 -4.46 3.30
C ASP A 83 -10.23 -5.59 2.30
N GLY A 84 -11.27 -6.24 1.79
CA GLY A 84 -11.18 -7.26 0.77
C GLY A 84 -11.25 -8.69 1.31
N LYS A 85 -10.34 -9.55 0.86
CA LYS A 85 -10.36 -10.99 1.14
C LYS A 85 -9.44 -11.35 2.31
N PRO A 86 -9.71 -12.47 3.03
CA PRO A 86 -8.83 -12.96 4.08
C PRO A 86 -7.39 -13.15 3.61
N MET A 87 -6.44 -12.74 4.45
CA MET A 87 -5.01 -12.74 4.13
C MET A 87 -4.28 -13.85 4.89
N LYS A 88 -3.96 -14.95 4.20
CA LYS A 88 -3.39 -16.16 4.83
C LYS A 88 -2.07 -15.94 5.59
N LYS A 89 -1.21 -15.03 5.13
CA LYS A 89 0.12 -14.77 5.75
C LYS A 89 0.16 -13.50 6.60
N PHE A 90 -0.99 -12.88 6.86
CA PHE A 90 -1.06 -11.75 7.78
C PHE A 90 -0.95 -12.27 9.23
N PRO A 91 -0.09 -11.68 10.07
CA PRO A 91 0.34 -12.28 11.34
C PRO A 91 -0.68 -12.17 12.47
N TYR A 92 -1.73 -11.35 12.31
CA TYR A 92 -2.76 -11.16 13.33
C TYR A 92 -4.10 -11.74 12.88
N ALA A 93 -4.90 -12.20 13.84
CA ALA A 93 -6.29 -12.52 13.61
C ALA A 93 -7.05 -11.29 13.10
N HIS A 94 -7.89 -11.48 12.10
CA HIS A 94 -8.55 -10.38 11.40
C HIS A 94 -9.91 -10.80 10.84
N LEU A 95 -10.77 -9.81 10.65
CA LEU A 95 -12.00 -9.93 9.89
C LEU A 95 -11.80 -9.25 8.53
N ALA A 96 -12.08 -9.99 7.46
CA ALA A 96 -12.05 -9.45 6.11
C ALA A 96 -13.43 -8.90 5.74
N VAL A 97 -13.48 -7.63 5.35
CA VAL A 97 -14.72 -6.93 4.98
C VAL A 97 -14.63 -6.54 3.51
N VAL A 98 -15.48 -7.11 2.67
CA VAL A 98 -15.53 -6.76 1.25
C VAL A 98 -16.14 -5.36 1.09
N LYS A 99 -15.43 -4.44 0.44
CA LYS A 99 -15.78 -3.01 0.38
C LYS A 99 -15.86 -2.41 1.79
N GLY A 100 -14.84 -2.72 2.59
CA GLY A 100 -14.71 -2.25 3.95
C GLY A 100 -14.65 -0.72 4.04
N ASP A 101 -14.10 -0.07 3.01
CA ASP A 101 -14.02 1.38 2.90
C ASP A 101 -15.40 2.07 2.83
N ALA A 102 -16.42 1.40 2.29
CA ALA A 102 -17.79 1.89 2.24
C ALA A 102 -18.62 1.54 3.48
N SER A 103 -18.14 0.61 4.32
CA SER A 103 -18.92 0.00 5.41
C SER A 103 -18.30 0.17 6.80
N SER A 104 -17.04 0.60 6.90
CA SER A 104 -16.32 0.82 8.16
C SER A 104 -15.54 2.13 8.12
N LEU A 105 -15.81 3.01 9.08
CA LEU A 105 -15.09 4.28 9.23
C LEU A 105 -13.59 4.07 9.46
N ALA A 106 -13.20 3.01 10.20
CA ALA A 106 -11.80 2.69 10.44
C ALA A 106 -11.08 2.29 9.15
N VAL A 107 -11.73 1.46 8.32
CA VAL A 107 -11.18 1.06 7.01
C VAL A 107 -11.14 2.24 6.04
N ALA A 108 -12.19 3.06 6.02
CA ALA A 108 -12.22 4.28 5.21
C ALA A 108 -11.08 5.25 5.59
N ALA A 109 -10.87 5.48 6.89
CA ALA A 109 -9.77 6.31 7.39
C ALA A 109 -8.40 5.73 7.01
N ALA A 110 -8.21 4.41 7.17
CA ALA A 110 -6.97 3.74 6.76
C ALA A 110 -6.71 3.88 5.25
N SER A 111 -7.73 3.78 4.41
CA SER A 111 -7.63 3.98 2.97
C SER A 111 -7.23 5.41 2.60
N VAL A 112 -7.75 6.42 3.30
CA VAL A 112 -7.32 7.82 3.14
C VAL A 112 -5.85 7.98 3.54
N VAL A 113 -5.47 7.47 4.71
CA VAL A 113 -4.09 7.51 5.21
C VAL A 113 -3.13 6.88 4.22
N ALA A 114 -3.43 5.68 3.74
CA ALA A 114 -2.59 4.97 2.77
C ALA A 114 -2.45 5.74 1.45
N LYS A 115 -3.57 6.27 0.92
CA LYS A 115 -3.58 6.99 -0.36
C LYS A 115 -2.78 8.30 -0.28
N VAL A 116 -3.04 9.12 0.73
CA VAL A 116 -2.35 10.41 0.91
C VAL A 116 -0.88 10.21 1.20
N SER A 117 -0.53 9.27 2.09
CA SER A 117 0.87 8.97 2.40
C SER A 117 1.65 8.49 1.16
N ARG A 118 1.03 7.63 0.33
CA ARG A 118 1.63 7.19 -0.93
C ARG A 118 1.77 8.34 -1.93
N ASP A 119 0.75 9.17 -2.10
CA ASP A 119 0.78 10.26 -3.08
C ASP A 119 1.84 11.31 -2.71
N ARG A 120 2.00 11.60 -1.42
CA ARG A 120 3.08 12.45 -0.89
C ARG A 120 4.46 11.81 -1.15
N LEU A 121 4.62 10.52 -0.89
CA LEU A 121 5.87 9.79 -1.19
C LEU A 121 6.23 9.87 -2.68
N MET A 122 5.29 9.62 -3.58
CA MET A 122 5.57 9.68 -5.02
C MET A 122 5.92 11.09 -5.49
N SER A 123 5.31 12.12 -4.89
CA SER A 123 5.63 13.52 -5.20
C SER A 123 7.03 13.90 -4.68
N LYS A 124 7.46 13.34 -3.54
CA LYS A 124 8.84 13.50 -3.06
C LYS A 124 9.83 12.81 -4.00
N LEU A 125 9.55 11.57 -4.40
CA LEU A 125 10.40 10.80 -5.33
C LEU A 125 10.49 11.44 -6.72
N ALA A 126 9.49 12.22 -7.13
CA ALA A 126 9.56 12.97 -8.39
C ALA A 126 10.75 13.93 -8.45
N ALA A 127 11.16 14.51 -7.31
CA ALA A 127 12.33 15.39 -7.26
C ALA A 127 13.62 14.64 -7.62
N ASP A 128 13.74 13.39 -7.17
CA ASP A 128 14.91 12.53 -7.47
C ASP A 128 14.85 11.92 -8.88
N TYR A 129 13.64 11.84 -9.46
CA TYR A 129 13.37 11.21 -10.75
C TYR A 129 12.49 12.10 -11.66
N PRO A 130 12.94 13.32 -12.02
CA PRO A 130 12.09 14.36 -12.63
C PRO A 130 11.55 13.98 -14.02
N ARG A 131 12.22 13.05 -14.71
CA ARG A 131 11.87 12.63 -16.07
C ARG A 131 10.64 11.70 -16.16
N TYR A 132 10.16 11.21 -15.02
CA TYR A 132 9.13 10.16 -14.98
C TYR A 132 7.74 10.65 -14.60
N GLY A 133 7.53 11.91 -14.19
CA GLY A 133 6.19 12.45 -13.89
C GLY A 133 5.48 11.81 -12.68
N PHE A 134 6.23 11.32 -11.69
CA PHE A 134 5.69 10.61 -10.53
C PHE A 134 4.75 11.45 -9.67
N GLU A 135 4.92 12.76 -9.64
CA GLU A 135 4.06 13.74 -8.99
C GLU A 135 2.68 13.83 -9.66
N ILE A 136 2.54 13.42 -10.93
CA ILE A 136 1.27 13.44 -11.66
C ILE A 136 0.58 12.09 -11.51
N HIS A 137 1.18 11.03 -12.05
CA HIS A 137 0.53 9.72 -12.14
C HIS A 137 0.92 8.75 -11.03
N LYS A 138 1.69 9.16 -10.02
CA LYS A 138 1.96 8.37 -8.79
C LYS A 138 2.53 6.96 -9.06
N GLY A 139 3.25 6.83 -10.17
CA GLY A 139 3.83 5.56 -10.65
C GLY A 139 2.86 4.60 -11.36
N TYR A 140 1.60 4.98 -11.61
CA TYR A 140 0.69 4.20 -12.46
C TYR A 140 1.16 4.21 -13.92
N GLY A 141 0.94 3.11 -14.65
CA GLY A 141 1.35 2.94 -16.05
C GLY A 141 0.48 3.72 -17.04
N THR A 142 0.42 5.04 -16.87
CA THR A 142 -0.25 5.96 -17.81
C THR A 142 0.55 6.06 -19.12
N PRO A 143 -0.05 6.51 -20.23
CA PRO A 143 0.69 6.71 -21.48
C PRO A 143 1.95 7.56 -21.32
N ALA A 144 1.88 8.64 -20.52
CA ALA A 144 3.02 9.50 -20.21
C ALA A 144 4.14 8.74 -19.47
N HIS A 145 3.78 7.91 -18.48
CA HIS A 145 4.76 7.12 -17.74
C HIS A 145 5.43 6.05 -18.62
N LEU A 146 4.64 5.38 -19.48
CA LEU A 146 5.16 4.41 -20.42
C LEU A 146 6.11 5.06 -21.44
N GLN A 147 5.79 6.27 -21.91
CA GLN A 147 6.67 7.03 -22.78
C GLN A 147 7.99 7.38 -22.09
N ALA A 148 7.96 7.85 -20.83
CA ALA A 148 9.16 8.10 -20.05
C ALA A 148 10.01 6.83 -19.85
N LEU A 149 9.37 5.68 -19.61
CA LEU A 149 10.03 4.38 -19.54
C LEU A 149 10.70 3.98 -20.86
N MET A 150 10.06 4.25 -22.00
CA MET A 150 10.64 3.99 -23.32
C MET A 150 11.82 4.90 -23.64
N LEU A 151 11.77 6.17 -23.23
CA LEU A 151 12.82 7.16 -23.51
C LEU A 151 14.03 7.04 -22.57
N TYR A 152 13.80 6.76 -21.28
CA TYR A 152 14.82 6.84 -20.24
C TYR A 152 15.15 5.52 -19.56
N GLY A 153 14.43 4.44 -19.90
CA GLY A 153 14.56 3.14 -19.24
C GLY A 153 13.96 3.13 -17.83
N ALA A 154 14.03 1.97 -17.17
CA ALA A 154 13.54 1.80 -15.80
C ALA A 154 14.49 2.43 -14.77
N SER A 155 13.94 3.20 -13.82
CA SER A 155 14.68 3.69 -12.65
C SER A 155 14.68 2.67 -11.50
N LYS A 156 15.49 2.93 -10.45
CA LYS A 156 15.60 2.06 -9.26
C LYS A 156 14.30 1.82 -8.50
N ILE A 157 13.32 2.72 -8.59
CA ILE A 157 12.04 2.61 -7.88
C ILE A 157 10.94 1.91 -8.71
N HIS A 158 11.27 1.49 -9.94
CA HIS A 158 10.36 0.70 -10.76
C HIS A 158 10.36 -0.77 -10.33
N ARG A 159 9.19 -1.40 -10.45
CA ARG A 159 8.99 -2.82 -10.14
C ARG A 159 9.31 -3.64 -11.39
N ALA A 160 10.54 -4.15 -11.47
CA ALA A 160 11.04 -4.86 -12.64
C ALA A 160 10.11 -6.00 -13.10
N GLY A 161 9.52 -6.76 -12.19
CA GLY A 161 8.58 -7.83 -12.49
C GLY A 161 7.31 -7.35 -13.23
N PHE A 162 6.90 -6.10 -13.01
CA PHE A 162 5.73 -5.50 -13.66
C PHE A 162 6.07 -4.96 -15.06
N LEU A 163 7.32 -4.57 -15.29
CA LEU A 163 7.77 -4.03 -16.57
C LEU A 163 7.89 -5.11 -17.67
N LYS A 164 8.04 -6.39 -17.30
CA LYS A 164 8.14 -7.51 -18.26
C LYS A 164 6.97 -7.57 -19.26
N LYS A 165 5.79 -7.03 -18.89
CA LYS A 165 4.59 -7.03 -19.74
C LYS A 165 4.49 -5.79 -20.64
N ILE A 166 5.34 -4.79 -20.44
CA ILE A 166 5.39 -3.61 -21.29
C ILE A 166 6.18 -4.00 -22.54
N ARG A 167 5.47 -4.47 -23.57
CA ARG A 167 6.06 -4.70 -24.89
C ARG A 167 6.60 -3.36 -25.39
N ALA A 168 7.91 -3.25 -25.56
CA ALA A 168 8.50 -2.17 -26.33
C ALA A 168 7.96 -2.30 -27.76
N LYS A 169 6.99 -1.46 -28.14
CA LYS A 169 6.76 -1.21 -29.56
C LYS A 169 7.98 -0.39 -30.00
N PRO A 170 8.79 -0.84 -30.98
CA PRO A 170 9.89 -0.03 -31.46
C PRO A 170 9.33 1.34 -31.84
N LEU A 171 10.00 2.41 -31.40
CA LEU A 171 9.75 3.73 -31.94
C LEU A 171 9.94 3.61 -33.45
N ALA A 172 8.89 3.89 -34.22
CA ALA A 172 9.04 3.98 -35.67
C ALA A 172 10.14 4.99 -35.97
N SER A 173 11.15 4.59 -36.74
CA SER A 173 12.19 5.52 -37.17
C SER A 173 11.53 6.68 -37.93
N PRO A 174 11.98 7.93 -37.75
CA PRO A 174 11.46 9.08 -38.51
C PRO A 174 11.78 9.04 -40.02
N GLU A 175 12.44 8.01 -40.53
CA GLU A 175 12.87 7.92 -41.93
C GLU A 175 11.92 7.06 -42.76
N GLN A 176 10.73 7.58 -43.07
CA GLN A 176 10.07 7.38 -44.36
C GLN A 176 9.21 8.63 -44.66
N THR A 177 9.89 9.77 -44.79
CA THR A 177 9.40 10.87 -45.62
C THR A 177 10.08 10.69 -46.98
N GLU A 178 9.31 10.81 -48.06
CA GLU A 178 9.69 10.77 -49.48
C GLU A 178 9.84 9.39 -50.15
N LEU A 179 8.87 9.05 -51.03
CA LEU A 179 9.06 9.00 -52.50
C LEU A 179 7.89 8.23 -53.17
N TRP A 180 7.08 9.00 -53.92
CA TRP A 180 6.00 8.66 -54.89
C TRP A 180 4.66 8.16 -54.34
#